data_AF-A0A845UH84-F1
#
_entry.id   AF-A0A845UH84-F1
#
_cell.length_a   1.000
_cell.length_b   1.000
_cell.length_c   1.000
_cell.angle_alpha   90.00
_cell.angle_beta   90.00
_cell.angle_gamma   90.00
#
_symmetry.space_group_name_H-M   'P 1'
#
loop_
_entity.id
_entity.type
_entity.pdbx_description
1 polymer ?
#
loop_
_entity_poly.entity_id
_entity_poly.type
_entity_poly.pdbx_seq_one_letter_code
_entity_poly.pdbx_strand_id
1 'polypeptide(L)' 'MKSSNPSLLVEELRAEGFTLTAEGSRLRVAPADSLTDELRRSIKEHRAGIIALLAAESAPAIESTTV' A
#
# COMPACT_ATOMS: atom_id res chain seq x y z
N MET A 1 -11.95 -5.22 18.82
CA MET A 1 -11.78 -4.06 17.90
C MET A 1 -10.60 -4.38 16.99
N LYS A 2 -10.84 -5.02 15.83
CA LYS A 2 -9.80 -5.20 14.82
C LYS A 2 -10.01 -4.09 13.81
N SER A 3 -9.30 -3.00 14.02
CA SER A 3 -9.36 -1.83 13.16
C SER A 3 -8.90 -2.25 11.76
N SER A 4 -9.84 -2.33 10.82
CA SER A 4 -9.61 -2.63 9.39
C SER A 4 -8.92 -1.45 8.68
N ASN A 5 -7.83 -0.94 9.24
CA ASN A 5 -7.13 0.23 8.74
C ASN A 5 -6.03 -0.19 7.75
N PRO A 6 -6.16 0.16 6.45
CA PRO A 6 -5.15 -0.17 5.45
C PRO A 6 -3.81 0.51 5.71
N SER A 7 -3.78 1.64 6.43
CA SER A 7 -2.56 2.35 6.84
C SER A 7 -1.70 1.52 7.79
N LEU A 8 -2.32 0.93 8.83
CA LEU A 8 -1.63 0.10 9.82
C LEU A 8 -0.94 -1.10 9.16
N LEU A 9 -1.62 -1.76 8.23
CA LEU A 9 -1.04 -2.89 7.50
C LEU A 9 0.17 -2.47 6.65
N VAL A 10 0.14 -1.27 6.04
CA VAL A 10 1.29 -0.73 5.30
C VAL A 10 2.47 -0.45 6.24
N GLU A 11 2.20 0.12 7.42
CA GLU A 11 3.23 0.39 8.43
C GLU A 11 3.84 -0.89 9.00
N GLU A 12 3.03 -1.90 9.31
CA GLU A 12 3.50 -3.21 9.78
C GLU A 12 4.40 -3.88 8.73
N LEU A 13 3.95 -3.90 7.48
CA LEU A 13 4.73 -4.44 6.37
C LEU A 13 6.05 -3.66 6.19
N ARG A 14 6.04 -2.33 6.24
CA ARG A 14 7.27 -1.53 6.18
C ARG A 14 8.20 -1.80 7.36
N ALA A 15 7.65 -1.98 8.56
CA ALA A 15 8.43 -2.30 9.77
C ALA A 15 9.07 -3.70 9.70
N GLU A 16 8.40 -4.66 9.07
CA GLU A 16 8.95 -5.99 8.76
C GLU A 16 9.99 -5.97 7.61
N GLY A 17 10.20 -4.82 6.96
CA GLY A 17 11.17 -4.65 5.87
C GLY A 17 10.59 -4.85 4.47
N PHE A 18 9.27 -4.91 4.33
CA PHE A 18 8.60 -4.92 3.03
C PHE A 18 8.45 -3.51 2.46
N THR A 19 8.75 -3.38 1.18
CA THR A 19 8.48 -2.19 0.38
C THR A 19 7.16 -2.37 -0.33
N LEU A 20 6.20 -1.48 -0.09
CA LEU A 20 4.95 -1.38 -0.85
C LEU A 20 4.99 -0.18 -1.77
N THR A 21 4.60 -0.39 -3.03
CA THR A 21 4.52 0.66 -4.04
C THR A 21 3.23 0.50 -4.83
N ALA A 22 2.45 1.57 -4.95
CA ALA A 22 1.30 1.61 -5.85
C ALA A 22 1.75 2.07 -7.24
N GLU A 23 1.62 1.18 -8.22
CA GLU A 23 1.78 1.48 -9.64
C GLU A 23 0.40 1.64 -10.28
N GLY A 24 -0.20 2.83 -10.11
CA GLY A 24 -1.55 3.14 -10.59
C GLY A 24 -2.60 2.19 -10.02
N SER A 25 -3.06 1.23 -10.82
CA SER A 25 -4.04 0.21 -10.40
C SER A 25 -3.41 -1.06 -9.84
N ARG A 26 -2.08 -1.14 -9.74
CA ARG A 26 -1.34 -2.32 -9.25
C ARG A 26 -0.64 -2.00 -7.94
N LEU A 27 -0.58 -3.00 -7.06
CA LEU A 27 0.20 -2.94 -5.83
C LEU A 27 1.41 -3.86 -5.99
N ARG A 28 2.61 -3.32 -5.91
CA ARG A 28 3.85 -4.08 -5.79
C ARG A 28 4.23 -4.18 -4.32
N VAL A 29 4.66 -5.36 -3.92
CA VAL A 29 5.21 -5.63 -2.60
C VAL A 29 6.49 -6.43 -2.78
N ALA A 30 7.59 -5.98 -2.18
CA ALA A 30 8.90 -6.60 -2.25
C ALA A 30 9.56 -6.63 -0.86
N PRO A 31 10.31 -7.67 -0.47
CA PRO A 31 10.57 -8.89 -1.24
C PRO A 31 9.36 -9.82 -1.30
N ALA A 32 9.10 -10.40 -2.48
CA ALA A 32 7.99 -11.34 -2.68
C ALA A 32 8.23 -12.71 -2.01
N ASP A 33 9.47 -13.00 -1.64
CA ASP A 33 9.91 -14.26 -1.03
C ASP A 33 9.40 -14.40 0.41
N SER A 34 9.39 -13.31 1.17
CA SER A 34 8.86 -13.27 2.54
C SER A 34 7.33 -13.13 2.61
N LEU A 35 6.66 -13.10 1.46
CA LEU A 35 5.23 -12.81 1.36
C LEU A 35 4.42 -14.11 1.50
N THR A 36 4.03 -14.42 2.74
CA THR A 36 3.21 -15.61 3.05
C THR A 36 1.81 -15.51 2.42
N ASP A 37 1.15 -16.66 2.26
CA ASP A 37 -0.21 -16.70 1.71
C ASP A 37 -1.24 -15.94 2.57
N GLU A 38 -1.05 -15.91 3.88
CA GLU A 38 -1.89 -15.13 4.81
C GLU A 38 -1.72 -13.63 4.58
N LEU A 39 -0.47 -13.16 4.42
CA LEU A 39 -0.16 -11.77 4.07
C LEU A 39 -0.76 -11.40 2.71
N ARG A 40 -0.63 -12.27 1.71
CA ARG A 40 -1.25 -12.07 0.38
C ARG A 40 -2.76 -11.93 0.48
N ARG A 41 -3.41 -12.75 1.30
CA ARG A 41 -4.86 -12.69 1.49
C ARG A 41 -5.29 -11.39 2.14
N SER A 42 -4.62 -10.99 3.23
CA SER A 42 -4.89 -9.71 3.93
C SER A 42 -4.67 -8.51 3.01
N ILE A 43 -3.58 -8.51 2.23
CA ILE A 43 -3.32 -7.46 1.23
C ILE A 43 -4.40 -7.45 0.15
N LYS A 44 -4.90 -8.61 -0.29
CA LYS A 44 -5.95 -8.70 -1.32
C LYS A 44 -7.29 -8.21 -0.79
N GLU A 45 -7.64 -8.51 0.45
CA GLU A 45 -8.85 -8.05 1.13
C GLU A 45 -8.86 -6.52 1.30
N HIS A 46 -7.70 -5.93 1.61
CA HIS A 46 -7.55 -4.48 1.79
C HIS A 46 -6.95 -3.74 0.58
N ARG A 47 -6.78 -4.42 -0.55
CA ARG A 47 -6.02 -3.93 -1.72
C ARG A 47 -6.49 -2.56 -2.21
N ALA A 48 -7.79 -2.37 -2.31
CA ALA A 48 -8.36 -1.12 -2.80
C ALA A 48 -8.03 0.06 -1.88
N GLY A 49 -8.09 -0.15 -0.56
CA GLY A 49 -7.72 0.87 0.43
C GLY A 49 -6.22 1.15 0.46
N ILE A 50 -5.38 0.11 0.32
CA ILE A 50 -3.92 0.25 0.27
C ILE A 50 -3.51 1.03 -0.99
N ILE A 51 -4.07 0.70 -2.15
CA ILE A 51 -3.79 1.43 -3.40
C ILE A 51 -4.25 2.88 -3.30
N ALA A 52 -5.45 3.15 -2.77
CA ALA A 52 -5.94 4.51 -2.60
C ALA A 52 -5.03 5.33 -1.66
N LEU A 53 -4.58 4.73 -0.56
CA LEU A 53 -3.69 5.36 0.40
C LEU A 53 -2.31 5.63 -0.19
N LEU A 54 -1.71 4.63 -0.83
CA LEU A 54 -0.41 4.78 -1.50
C LEU A 54 -0.47 5.71 -2.71
N ALA A 55 -1.60 5.76 -3.44
CA ALA A 55 -1.80 6.70 -4.53
C ALA A 55 -1.96 8.14 -4.02
N ALA A 56 -2.64 8.33 -2.88
CA ALA A 56 -2.71 9.63 -2.22
C ALA A 56 -1.34 10.08 -1.67
N GLU A 57 -0.53 9.15 -1.16
CA GLU A 57 0.84 9.41 -0.68
C GLU A 57 1.83 9.64 -1.84
N SER A 58 1.68 8.90 -2.93
CA SER A 58 2.55 8.93 -4.12
C SER A 58 2.12 9.97 -5.16
N ALA A 59 1.02 10.68 -4.96
CA ALA A 59 0.73 11.89 -5.72
C ALA A 59 1.44 13.06 -5.02
N PRO A 60 2.71 13.38 -5.34
CA PRO A 60 3.18 14.70 -4.99
C PRO A 60 2.31 15.66 -5.78
N ALA A 61 1.74 16.62 -5.05
CA ALA A 61 1.10 17.82 -5.55
C ALA A 61 1.43 18.13 -7.03
N ILE A 62 0.46 17.92 -7.92
CA ILE A 62 0.37 18.76 -9.12
C ILE A 62 -0.48 19.98 -8.78
N GLU A 63 0.04 20.82 -7.89
CA GLU A 63 -0.13 22.25 -8.07
C GLU A 63 1.11 22.75 -8.79
N SER A 64 0.97 23.00 -10.09
CA SER A 64 1.78 23.98 -10.80
C SER A 64 1.00 24.47 -12.02
N THR A 65 0.39 25.65 -11.84
CA THR A 65 0.51 26.80 -12.75
C THR A 65 -0.03 26.67 -14.18
N THR A 66 -1.10 27.42 -14.51
CA THR A 66 -1.20 28.42 -15.62
C THR A 66 -2.67 28.73 -15.95
N VAL A 67 -3.16 29.93 -15.60
CA VAL A 67 -3.57 31.04 -16.50
C VAL A 67 -3.77 32.32 -15.71
#